data_AF-A0A5N7ZER9-F1
#
_entry.id   AF-A0A5N7ZER9-F1
#
_cell.length_a   1.000
_cell.length_b   1.000
_cell.length_c   1.000
_cell.angle_alpha   90.00
_cell.angle_beta   90.00
_cell.angle_gamma   90.00
#
_symmetry.space_group_name_H-M   'P 1'
#
loop_
_entity.id
_entity.type
_entity.pdbx_description
1 polymer ?
#
loop_
_entity_poly.entity_id
_entity_poly.type
_entity_poly.pdbx_seq_one_letter_code
_entity_poly.pdbx_strand_id
1 'polypeptide(L)' 'NPKTFIILLAGGLLIGFGTRYAGGCTSGHAISGLSNLQLPSLIAVIGFFIGGLIMSHFLLPLIFR' A
#
# COMPACT_ATOMS: atom_id res chain seq x y z
N ASN A 1 16.79 -16.84 0.92
CA ASN A 1 15.70 -17.74 0.45
C ASN A 1 15.16 -17.22 -0.87
N PRO A 2 15.18 -18.03 -1.96
CA PRO A 2 14.69 -17.59 -3.28
C PRO A 2 13.22 -17.13 -3.25
N LYS A 3 12.41 -17.71 -2.35
CA LYS A 3 11.01 -17.32 -2.11
C LYS A 3 10.86 -15.84 -1.76
N THR A 4 11.71 -15.31 -0.88
CA THR A 4 11.69 -13.89 -0.44
C THR A 4 11.93 -12.94 -1.61
N PHE A 5 12.84 -13.30 -2.53
CA PHE A 5 13.16 -12.48 -3.68
C PHE A 5 11.97 -12.35 -4.64
N ILE A 6 11.28 -13.48 -4.89
CA ILE A 6 10.06 -13.52 -5.72
C ILE A 6 8.94 -12.66 -5.11
N ILE A 7 8.75 -12.74 -3.79
CA ILE A 7 7.73 -11.97 -3.07
C ILE A 7 8.02 -10.47 -3.13
N LEU A 8 9.28 -10.06 -2.95
CA LEU A 8 9.68 -8.65 -3.05
C LEU A 8 9.45 -8.10 -4.47
N LEU A 9 9.80 -8.89 -5.49
CA LEU A 9 9.71 -8.48 -6.88
C LEU A 9 8.25 -8.35 -7.33
N ALA A 10 7.41 -9.33 -7.00
CA ALA A 10 5.97 -9.28 -7.26
C ALA A 10 5.28 -8.16 -6.46
N GLY A 11 5.63 -8.02 -5.16
CA GLY A 11 5.07 -6.98 -4.29
C GLY A 11 5.43 -5.57 -4.75
N GLY A 12 6.69 -5.33 -5.13
CA GLY A 12 7.15 -4.04 -5.64
C GLY A 12 6.43 -3.64 -6.94
N LEU A 13 6.19 -4.59 -7.84
CA LEU A 13 5.47 -4.34 -9.09
C LEU A 13 3.99 -4.02 -8.83
N LEU A 14 3.34 -4.74 -7.92
CA LEU A 14 1.96 -4.48 -7.50
C LEU A 14 1.80 -3.10 -6.86
N ILE A 15 2.74 -2.72 -5.97
CA ILE A 15 2.74 -1.40 -5.32
C ILE A 15 2.95 -0.29 -6.35
N GLY A 16 3.90 -0.46 -7.27
CA GLY A 16 4.15 0.50 -8.35
C GLY A 16 2.92 0.70 -9.23
N PHE A 17 2.24 -0.39 -9.61
CA PHE A 17 1.00 -0.32 -10.38
C PHE A 17 -0.13 0.37 -9.58
N GLY A 18 -0.30 0.00 -8.31
CA GLY A 18 -1.32 0.56 -7.42
C GLY A 18 -1.17 2.07 -7.16
N THR A 19 0.05 2.55 -6.95
CA THR A 19 0.30 4.00 -6.75
C THR A 19 -0.01 4.81 -8.00
N ARG A 20 0.26 4.25 -9.20
CA ARG A 20 -0.13 4.91 -10.45
C ARG A 20 -1.63 4.94 -10.64
N TYR A 21 -2.34 3.87 -10.26
CA TYR A 21 -3.79 3.78 -10.32
C TYR A 21 -4.47 4.76 -9.34
N ALA A 22 -3.89 4.95 -8.15
CA ALA A 22 -4.35 5.93 -7.17
C ALA A 22 -4.06 7.39 -7.56
N GLY A 23 -3.41 7.65 -8.69
CA GLY A 23 -3.09 9.02 -9.14
C GLY A 23 -2.04 9.74 -8.29
N GLY A 24 -1.33 9.02 -7.41
CA GLY A 24 -0.33 9.61 -6.52
C GLY A 24 0.20 8.62 -5.49
N CYS A 25 1.18 9.07 -4.71
CA CYS A 25 1.74 8.28 -3.61
C CYS A 25 0.91 8.39 -2.33
N THR A 26 1.10 7.44 -1.43
CA THR A 26 0.54 7.43 -0.07
C THR A 26 0.87 8.70 0.69
N SER A 27 2.13 9.15 0.65
CA SER A 27 2.59 10.36 1.33
C SER A 27 1.96 11.63 0.76
N GLY A 28 1.78 11.72 -0.55
CA GLY A 28 1.11 12.87 -1.20
C GLY A 28 -0.35 12.99 -0.82
N HIS A 29 -1.09 11.87 -0.79
CA HIS A 29 -2.49 11.86 -0.36
C HIS A 29 -2.65 12.10 1.15
N ALA A 30 -1.74 11.58 1.98
CA ALA A 30 -1.80 11.74 3.42
C ALA A 30 -1.36 13.12 3.92
N ILE A 31 -0.36 13.75 3.29
CA ILE A 31 0.17 15.05 3.73
C ILE A 31 -0.59 16.19 3.03
N SER A 32 -0.48 16.29 1.71
CA SER A 32 -1.06 17.43 0.97
C SER A 32 -2.56 17.27 0.71
N GLY A 33 -3.01 16.05 0.43
CA GLY A 33 -4.42 15.76 0.13
C GLY A 33 -5.34 15.83 1.36
N LEU A 34 -4.86 15.30 2.50
CA LEU A 34 -5.58 15.36 3.77
C LEU A 34 -5.60 16.80 4.34
N SER A 35 -4.51 17.56 4.20
CA SER A 35 -4.47 18.98 4.60
C SER A 35 -5.42 19.87 3.80
N ASN A 36 -5.76 19.50 2.55
CA ASN A 36 -6.77 20.19 1.75
C ASN A 36 -8.22 19.68 1.99
N LEU A 37 -8.44 18.80 2.98
CA LEU A 37 -9.74 18.21 3.31
C LEU A 37 -10.45 17.55 2.10
N GLN A 38 -9.68 17.00 1.16
CA GLN A 38 -10.25 16.33 -0.01
C GLN A 38 -10.74 14.92 0.35
N LEU A 39 -12.05 14.71 0.26
CA LEU A 39 -12.72 13.40 0.35
C LEU A 39 -12.01 12.26 -0.42
N PRO A 40 -11.54 12.44 -1.68
CA PRO A 40 -10.83 11.36 -2.39
C PRO A 40 -9.50 10.96 -1.73
N SER A 41 -8.78 11.90 -1.11
CA SER A 41 -7.53 11.59 -0.40
C SER A 41 -7.79 10.81 0.89
N LEU A 42 -8.89 11.10 1.59
CA LEU A 42 -9.28 10.35 2.78
C LEU A 42 -9.57 8.88 2.45
N ILE A 43 -10.32 8.63 1.37
CA ILE A 43 -10.63 7.27 0.88
C ILE A 43 -9.37 6.54 0.43
N ALA A 44 -8.46 7.21 -0.29
CA ALA A 44 -7.20 6.62 -0.71
C ALA A 44 -6.34 6.18 0.50
N VAL A 45 -6.21 7.05 1.51
CA VAL A 45 -5.44 6.77 2.74
C VAL A 45 -6.04 5.60 3.52
N ILE A 46 -7.36 5.55 3.70
CA ILE A 46 -8.04 4.44 4.37
C ILE A 46 -7.78 3.12 3.64
N GLY A 47 -7.88 3.11 2.31
CA GLY A 47 -7.58 1.92 1.51
C GLY A 47 -6.14 1.43 1.66
N PHE A 48 -5.16 2.35 1.64
CA PHE A 48 -3.75 2.01 1.87
C PHE A 48 -3.51 1.44 3.28
N PHE A 49 -4.15 1.99 4.30
CA PHE A 49 -4.02 1.49 5.68
C PHE A 49 -4.64 0.11 5.86
N ILE A 50 -5.85 -0.12 5.33
CA ILE A 50 -6.50 -1.44 5.40
C ILE A 50 -5.66 -2.49 4.68
N GLY A 51 -5.16 -2.18 3.47
CA GLY A 51 -4.30 -3.07 2.71
C GLY A 51 -3.00 -3.41 3.45
N GLY A 52 -2.35 -2.42 4.07
CA GLY A 52 -1.14 -2.63 4.87
C GLY A 52 -1.39 -3.48 6.12
N LEU A 53 -2.51 -3.26 6.81
CA LEU A 53 -2.87 -4.00 8.02
C LEU A 53 -3.18 -5.47 7.70
N ILE A 54 -3.93 -5.74 6.62
CA ILE A 54 -4.19 -7.10 6.13
C ILE A 54 -2.88 -7.78 5.76
N MET A 55 -1.99 -7.08 5.04
CA MET A 55 -0.73 -7.66 4.61
C MET A 55 0.18 -8.00 5.79
N SER A 56 0.25 -7.11 6.78
CA SER A 56 1.10 -7.29 7.96
C SER A 56 0.56 -8.32 8.93
N HIS A 57 -0.77 -8.39 9.12
CA HIS A 57 -1.39 -9.25 10.13
C HIS A 57 -1.77 -10.62 9.59
N PHE A 58 -1.96 -10.76 8.27
CA PHE A 58 -2.40 -12.01 7.64
C PHE A 58 -1.30 -12.63 6.79
N LEU A 59 -0.64 -11.85 5.93
CA LEU A 59 0.29 -12.41 4.95
C LEU A 59 1.70 -12.66 5.49
N LEU A 60 2.24 -11.73 6.30
CA LEU A 60 3.54 -11.93 6.96
C LEU A 60 3.56 -13.15 7.90
N PRO A 61 2.59 -13.37 8.80
CA PRO A 61 2.59 -14.57 9.65
C PRO A 61 2.33 -15.86 8.87
N LEU A 62 1.68 -15.82 7.70
CA LEU A 62 1.50 -16.98 6.83
C LEU A 62 2.80 -17.36 6.07
N ILE A 63 3.67 -16.39 5.80
CA ILE A 63 4.91 -16.58 5.03
C ILE A 63 6.15 -16.85 5.90
N PHE A 64 6.14 -16.36 7.15
CA PHE A 64 7.23 -16.51 8.12
C PHE A 64 6.96 -17.56 9.21
N ARG A 65 5.78 -18.20 9.21
CA ARG A 65 5.54 -19.45 9.94
C ARG A 65 6.09 -20.64 9.16
#